data_AF-A0A7X9G2K9-F1
#
_entry.id   AF-A0A7X9G2K9-F1
#
_cell.length_a   1.000
_cell.length_b   1.000
_cell.length_c   1.000
_cell.angle_alpha   90.00
_cell.angle_beta   90.00
_cell.angle_gamma   90.00
#
_symmetry.space_group_name_H-M   'P 1'
#
loop_
_entity.id
_entity.type
_entity.pdbx_description
1 polymer ?
#
loop_
_entity_poly.entity_id
_entity_poly.type
_entity_poly.pdbx_seq_one_letter_code
_entity_poly.pdbx_strand_id
1 'polypeptide(L)'
;MNMVQIIVMIVAGIVAFVAMNKQKQGAAWGQPVAIICAIIAIVAALWSTVSNLSGSGAKKAQEREVEFQKIQTRKLGQYIAQNHAGAKVIIINDPFNDGTRPNPMLEGLKDGLGSAVTIVAEVAPAVPKMENAEGPEGEMMEPMETWYTARAMDDILKGANADYDMVITCIGLPAGGLARLKGKKVAIAGGSVYEYGPAIQGKMIVAAVTYKPDAEYDDKPVPSNMEEAFNKRYLLVTPENLAEVATKYGELFKKR
;
A
#
# COMPACT_ATOMS: atom_id res chain seq x y z
N MET A 1 18.06 14.62 -4.83
CA MET A 1 19.11 15.34 -5.59
C MET A 1 19.53 14.45 -6.74
N ASN A 2 19.30 14.87 -7.99
CA ASN A 2 19.59 14.02 -9.16
C ASN A 2 21.10 14.01 -9.48
N MET A 3 21.60 12.94 -10.10
CA MET A 3 23.00 12.75 -10.53
C MET A 3 23.56 13.98 -11.25
N VAL A 4 22.77 14.61 -12.11
CA VAL A 4 23.14 15.83 -12.84
C VAL A 4 23.43 17.01 -11.90
N GLN A 5 22.64 17.17 -10.83
CA GLN A 5 22.86 18.25 -9.84
C GLN A 5 24.11 18.01 -9.00
N ILE A 6 24.38 16.74 -8.65
CA ILE A 6 25.62 16.34 -7.95
C ILE A 6 26.84 16.69 -8.81
N ILE A 7 26.79 16.34 -10.10
CA ILE A 7 27.86 16.65 -11.06
C ILE A 7 28.06 18.17 -11.18
N VAL A 8 26.98 18.95 -11.32
CA VAL A 8 27.06 20.41 -11.41
C VAL A 8 27.68 21.03 -10.16
N MET A 9 27.34 20.57 -8.95
CA MET A 9 27.92 21.08 -7.72
C MET A 9 29.40 20.70 -7.57
N ILE A 10 29.77 19.47 -7.93
CA ILE A 10 31.17 19.02 -7.90
C ILE A 10 32.01 19.86 -8.88
N VAL A 11 31.54 20.04 -10.12
CA VAL A 11 32.23 20.85 -11.12
C VAL A 11 32.33 22.31 -10.68
N ALA A 12 31.26 22.90 -10.15
CA ALA A 12 31.28 24.26 -9.62
C ALA A 12 32.26 24.40 -8.45
N GLY A 13 32.35 23.42 -7.55
CA GLY A 13 33.30 23.40 -6.45
C GLY A 13 34.75 23.30 -6.91
N ILE A 14 35.04 22.43 -7.88
CA ILE A 14 36.39 22.29 -8.47
C ILE A 14 36.80 23.59 -9.19
N VAL A 15 35.90 24.17 -9.99
CA VAL A 15 36.17 25.41 -10.72
C VAL A 15 36.37 26.59 -9.76
N ALA A 16 35.55 26.70 -8.71
CA ALA A 16 35.72 27.71 -7.66
C ALA A 16 37.07 27.55 -6.93
N PHE A 17 37.46 26.32 -6.61
CA PHE A 17 38.74 26.04 -5.95
C PHE A 17 39.94 26.42 -6.84
N VAL A 18 39.91 26.05 -8.12
CA VAL A 18 40.96 26.43 -9.09
C VAL A 18 41.01 27.95 -9.29
N ALA A 19 39.85 28.60 -9.40
CA ALA A 19 39.75 30.04 -9.57
C ALA A 19 40.31 30.81 -8.36
N MET A 20 40.00 30.36 -7.14
CA MET A 20 40.59 30.92 -5.91
C MET A 20 42.10 30.68 -5.82
N ASN A 21 42.60 29.51 -6.24
CA ASN A 21 44.04 29.24 -6.24
C ASN A 21 44.78 30.09 -7.28
N LYS A 22 44.16 30.35 -8.44
CA LYS A 22 44.68 31.25 -9.48
C LYS A 22 44.60 32.72 -9.08
N GLN A 23 43.57 33.12 -8.34
CA GLN A 23 43.50 34.46 -7.73
C GLN A 23 44.67 34.70 -6.76
N LYS A 24 45.01 33.72 -5.91
CA LYS A 24 46.19 33.79 -5.03
C LYS A 24 47.51 33.90 -5.80
N GLN A 25 47.54 33.44 -7.05
CA GLN A 25 48.68 33.56 -7.96
C GLN A 25 48.65 34.86 -8.80
N GLY A 26 47.74 35.80 -8.51
CA GLY A 26 47.67 37.11 -9.17
C GLY A 26 46.70 37.20 -10.36
N ALA A 27 45.94 36.15 -10.66
CA ALA A 27 44.97 36.18 -11.75
C ALA A 27 43.69 36.93 -11.35
N ALA A 28 43.48 38.14 -11.91
CA ALA A 28 42.34 39.00 -11.62
C ALA A 28 40.96 38.39 -11.95
N TRP A 29 40.91 37.38 -12.83
CA TRP A 29 39.68 36.69 -13.21
C TRP A 29 39.21 35.63 -12.20
N GLY A 30 40.08 35.22 -11.25
CA GLY A 30 39.76 34.14 -10.32
C GLY A 30 38.61 34.47 -9.36
N GLN A 31 38.51 35.72 -8.91
CA GLN A 31 37.46 36.16 -7.99
C GLN A 31 36.07 36.22 -8.67
N PRO A 32 35.89 36.85 -9.85
CA PRO A 32 34.61 36.80 -10.57
C PRO A 32 34.12 35.38 -10.87
N VAL A 33 35.02 34.48 -11.29
CA VAL A 33 34.65 33.09 -11.61
C VAL A 33 34.20 32.33 -10.37
N ALA A 34 34.89 32.49 -9.22
CA ALA A 34 34.47 31.88 -7.97
C ALA A 34 33.09 32.37 -7.51
N ILE A 35 32.77 33.66 -7.70
CA ILE A 35 31.46 34.24 -7.38
C ILE A 35 30.36 33.62 -8.25
N ILE A 36 30.59 33.44 -9.55
CA ILE A 36 29.62 32.80 -10.46
C ILE A 36 29.38 31.35 -10.04
N CYS A 37 30.44 30.59 -9.73
CA CYS A 37 30.31 29.22 -9.24
C CYS A 37 29.53 29.13 -7.93
N ALA A 38 29.73 30.08 -7.01
CA ALA A 38 28.96 30.15 -5.77
C ALA A 38 27.47 30.42 -6.04
N ILE A 39 27.14 31.33 -6.97
CA ILE A 39 25.74 31.59 -7.37
C ILE A 39 25.11 30.33 -7.97
N ILE A 40 25.80 29.62 -8.85
CA ILE A 40 25.31 28.36 -9.45
C ILE A 40 25.05 27.31 -8.36
N ALA A 41 25.95 27.17 -7.39
CA ALA A 41 25.78 26.25 -6.28
C ALA A 41 24.57 26.62 -5.41
N ILE A 42 24.37 27.91 -5.12
CA ILE A 42 23.21 28.41 -4.36
C ILE A 42 21.91 28.16 -5.14
N VAL A 43 21.87 28.44 -6.45
CA VAL A 43 20.68 28.18 -7.28
C VAL A 43 20.36 26.69 -7.35
N ALA A 44 21.37 25.83 -7.50
CA ALA A 44 21.19 24.37 -7.50
C ALA A 44 20.67 23.86 -6.14
N ALA A 45 21.20 24.39 -5.03
CA ALA A 45 20.76 24.06 -3.68
C ALA A 45 19.32 24.54 -3.43
N LEU A 46 18.99 25.78 -3.81
CA LEU A 46 17.64 26.33 -3.69
C LEU A 46 16.63 25.55 -4.55
N TRP A 47 17.00 25.16 -5.77
CA TRP A 47 16.12 24.37 -6.63
C TRP A 47 15.90 22.95 -6.07
N SER A 48 16.94 22.32 -5.51
CA SER A 48 16.79 21.05 -4.79
C SER A 48 15.82 21.20 -3.60
N THR A 49 16.00 22.26 -2.81
CA THR A 49 15.13 22.56 -1.66
C THR A 49 13.69 22.84 -2.08
N VAL A 50 13.45 23.62 -3.15
CA VAL A 50 12.10 23.88 -3.69
C VAL A 50 11.48 22.62 -4.28
N SER A 51 12.24 21.77 -4.98
CA SER A 51 11.72 20.50 -5.51
C SER A 51 11.35 19.51 -4.39
N ASN A 52 12.10 19.51 -3.29
CA ASN A 52 11.79 18.73 -2.09
C ASN A 52 10.62 19.36 -1.29
N LEU A 53 10.56 20.69 -1.15
CA LEU A 53 9.45 21.40 -0.47
C LEU A 53 8.14 21.31 -1.26
N SER A 54 8.20 21.25 -2.60
CA SER A 54 7.03 21.09 -3.45
C SER A 54 6.35 19.73 -3.31
N GLY A 55 6.97 18.79 -2.58
CA GLY A 55 6.43 17.45 -2.35
C GLY A 55 6.28 16.60 -3.62
N SER A 56 6.77 17.06 -4.77
CA SER A 56 6.42 16.46 -6.08
C SER A 56 6.88 15.01 -6.25
N GLY A 57 8.02 14.61 -5.64
CA GLY A 57 8.47 13.21 -5.64
C GLY A 57 7.68 12.33 -4.66
N ALA A 58 7.48 12.81 -3.43
CA ALA A 58 6.70 12.11 -2.41
C ALA A 58 5.24 11.93 -2.83
N LYS A 59 4.65 12.97 -3.43
CA LYS A 59 3.30 12.95 -3.97
C LYS A 59 3.16 11.94 -5.11
N LYS A 60 4.12 11.90 -6.05
CA LYS A 60 4.13 10.87 -7.11
C LYS A 60 4.28 9.46 -6.56
N ALA A 61 5.13 9.25 -5.56
CA ALA A 61 5.27 7.95 -4.92
C ALA A 61 3.97 7.53 -4.21
N GLN A 62 3.33 8.47 -3.52
CA GLN A 62 2.03 8.27 -2.88
C GLN A 62 0.93 7.96 -3.89
N GLU A 63 0.84 8.71 -4.99
CA GLU A 63 -0.14 8.48 -6.07
C GLU A 63 0.04 7.08 -6.69
N ARG A 64 1.28 6.65 -6.94
CA ARG A 64 1.55 5.29 -7.40
C ARG A 64 1.09 4.24 -6.40
N GLU A 65 1.37 4.44 -5.11
CA GLU A 65 0.98 3.48 -4.07
C GLU A 65 -0.55 3.37 -3.96
N VAL A 66 -1.25 4.51 -3.99
CA VAL A 66 -2.71 4.57 -4.06
C VAL A 66 -3.25 3.80 -5.27
N GLU A 67 -2.64 3.97 -6.44
CA GLU A 67 -3.05 3.29 -7.65
C GLU A 67 -2.82 1.77 -7.58
N PHE A 68 -1.68 1.31 -7.05
CA PHE A 68 -1.43 -0.11 -6.82
C PHE A 68 -2.41 -0.72 -5.80
N GLN A 69 -2.74 0.00 -4.72
CA GLN A 69 -3.77 -0.43 -3.76
C GLN A 69 -5.17 -0.54 -4.38
N LYS A 70 -5.49 0.33 -5.35
CA LYS A 70 -6.73 0.25 -6.11
C LYS A 70 -6.73 -0.94 -7.06
N ILE A 71 -5.61 -1.20 -7.72
CA ILE A 71 -5.46 -2.31 -8.67
C ILE A 71 -5.53 -3.67 -7.95
N GLN A 72 -4.88 -3.82 -6.79
CA GLN A 72 -4.86 -5.09 -6.04
C GLN A 72 -6.29 -5.55 -5.71
N THR A 73 -7.12 -4.61 -5.24
CA THR A 73 -8.48 -4.88 -4.78
C THR A 73 -9.48 -4.93 -5.92
N ARG A 74 -9.26 -4.15 -6.99
CA ARG A 74 -10.03 -4.26 -8.24
C ARG A 74 -9.89 -5.64 -8.87
N LYS A 75 -8.68 -6.21 -8.91
CA LYS A 75 -8.45 -7.57 -9.43
C LYS A 75 -9.19 -8.62 -8.61
N LEU A 76 -9.19 -8.49 -7.28
CA LEU A 76 -9.99 -9.34 -6.40
C LEU A 76 -11.49 -9.19 -6.71
N GLY A 77 -11.98 -7.95 -6.77
CA GLY A 77 -13.38 -7.66 -7.05
C GLY A 77 -13.84 -8.28 -8.37
N GLN A 78 -13.03 -8.16 -9.43
CA GLN A 78 -13.33 -8.76 -10.74
C GLN A 78 -13.40 -10.29 -10.67
N TYR A 79 -12.48 -10.94 -9.93
CA TYR A 79 -12.54 -12.38 -9.73
C TYR A 79 -13.83 -12.80 -9.00
N ILE A 80 -14.20 -12.07 -7.94
CA ILE A 80 -15.43 -12.34 -7.19
C ILE A 80 -16.67 -12.11 -8.05
N ALA A 81 -16.73 -11.01 -8.81
CA ALA A 81 -17.83 -10.70 -9.72
C ALA A 81 -18.05 -11.82 -10.76
N GLN A 82 -16.97 -12.40 -11.27
CA GLN A 82 -17.01 -13.48 -12.27
C GLN A 82 -17.41 -14.83 -11.67
N ASN A 83 -16.90 -15.18 -10.49
CA ASN A 83 -17.03 -16.53 -9.93
C ASN A 83 -18.12 -16.66 -8.84
N HIS A 84 -18.61 -15.54 -8.33
CA HIS A 84 -19.58 -15.46 -7.23
C HIS A 84 -20.66 -14.41 -7.50
N ALA A 85 -21.07 -14.26 -8.76
CA ALA A 85 -22.20 -13.40 -9.12
C ALA A 85 -23.46 -13.72 -8.30
N GLY A 86 -24.19 -12.69 -7.89
CA GLY A 86 -25.37 -12.74 -7.04
C GLY A 86 -25.09 -12.84 -5.54
N ALA A 87 -23.83 -13.01 -5.12
CA ALA A 87 -23.50 -13.12 -3.70
C ALA A 87 -23.83 -11.82 -2.94
N LYS A 88 -24.38 -11.97 -1.73
CA LYS A 88 -24.49 -10.91 -0.74
C LYS A 88 -23.22 -10.84 0.07
N VAL A 89 -22.56 -9.68 0.12
CA VAL A 89 -21.24 -9.52 0.75
C VAL A 89 -21.27 -8.48 1.85
N ILE A 90 -20.61 -8.79 2.98
CA ILE A 90 -20.19 -7.79 3.95
C ILE A 90 -18.72 -7.47 3.69
N ILE A 91 -18.38 -6.18 3.64
CA ILE A 91 -16.99 -5.72 3.54
C ILE A 91 -16.52 -5.26 4.92
N ILE A 92 -15.41 -5.84 5.41
CA ILE A 92 -14.70 -5.36 6.60
C ILE A 92 -13.60 -4.40 6.15
N ASN A 93 -13.75 -3.13 6.50
CA ASN A 93 -12.89 -2.03 6.09
C ASN A 93 -11.85 -1.66 7.14
N ASP A 94 -10.88 -0.84 6.71
CA ASP A 94 -9.92 -0.19 7.58
C ASP A 94 -10.63 0.72 8.60
N PRO A 95 -10.48 0.47 9.91
CA PRO A 95 -11.11 1.27 10.96
C PRO A 95 -10.52 2.67 11.12
N PHE A 96 -9.36 2.94 10.51
CA PHE A 96 -8.73 4.26 10.51
C PHE A 96 -9.18 5.14 9.36
N ASN A 97 -10.00 4.61 8.45
CA ASN A 97 -10.65 5.42 7.44
C ASN A 97 -11.94 6.04 8.02
N ASP A 98 -11.87 7.32 8.36
CA ASP A 98 -12.99 8.12 8.88
C ASP A 98 -13.92 8.68 7.76
N GLY A 99 -13.71 8.26 6.52
CA GLY A 99 -14.44 8.74 5.35
C GLY A 99 -14.00 10.12 4.84
N THR A 100 -13.09 10.82 5.53
CA THR A 100 -12.56 12.13 5.08
C THR A 100 -11.45 11.98 4.04
N ARG A 101 -10.87 10.79 3.94
CA ARG A 101 -9.78 10.46 3.01
C ARG A 101 -10.24 9.39 2.03
N PRO A 102 -9.79 9.44 0.76
CA PRO A 102 -9.99 8.36 -0.19
C PRO A 102 -9.60 7.01 0.42
N ASN A 103 -10.36 5.96 0.08
CA ASN A 103 -10.06 4.59 0.49
C ASN A 103 -9.76 3.78 -0.77
N PRO A 104 -8.50 3.75 -1.25
CA PRO A 104 -8.17 3.15 -2.55
C PRO A 104 -8.50 1.66 -2.61
N MET A 105 -8.34 0.95 -1.49
CA MET A 105 -8.68 -0.47 -1.38
C MET A 105 -10.18 -0.71 -1.52
N LEU A 106 -10.99 0.04 -0.79
CA LEU A 106 -12.46 -0.07 -0.87
C LEU A 106 -12.98 0.36 -2.24
N GLU A 107 -12.45 1.46 -2.79
CA GLU A 107 -12.81 1.94 -4.12
C GLU A 107 -12.47 0.92 -5.21
N GLY A 108 -11.25 0.38 -5.19
CA GLY A 108 -10.80 -0.63 -6.14
C GLY A 108 -11.65 -1.88 -6.05
N LEU A 109 -11.89 -2.36 -4.82
CA LEU A 109 -12.76 -3.51 -4.58
C LEU A 109 -14.16 -3.29 -5.17
N LYS A 110 -14.84 -2.19 -4.79
CA LYS A 110 -16.21 -1.89 -5.27
C LYS A 110 -16.27 -1.79 -6.78
N ASP A 111 -15.28 -1.15 -7.40
CA ASP A 111 -15.22 -1.02 -8.85
C ASP A 111 -15.03 -2.38 -9.54
N GLY A 112 -14.20 -3.26 -8.99
CA GLY A 112 -14.03 -4.62 -9.49
C GLY A 112 -15.26 -5.51 -9.30
N LEU A 113 -15.96 -5.36 -8.17
CA LEU A 113 -17.19 -6.08 -7.86
C LEU A 113 -18.35 -5.67 -8.81
N GLY A 114 -18.42 -4.38 -9.15
CA GLY A 114 -19.49 -3.83 -10.00
C GLY A 114 -20.88 -4.14 -9.46
N SER A 115 -21.83 -4.38 -10.37
CA SER A 115 -23.21 -4.77 -10.01
C SER A 115 -23.41 -6.29 -9.92
N ALA A 116 -22.36 -7.09 -10.08
CA ALA A 116 -22.47 -8.54 -10.09
C ALA A 116 -22.71 -9.12 -8.69
N VAL A 117 -22.35 -8.39 -7.64
CA VAL A 117 -22.59 -8.76 -6.24
C VAL A 117 -23.37 -7.68 -5.51
N THR A 118 -24.02 -8.04 -4.41
CA THR A 118 -24.74 -7.09 -3.55
C THR A 118 -23.94 -6.83 -2.28
N ILE A 119 -23.46 -5.60 -2.09
CA ILE A 119 -22.86 -5.18 -0.82
C ILE A 119 -23.99 -4.89 0.16
N VAL A 120 -24.16 -5.76 1.16
CA VAL A 120 -25.26 -5.63 2.14
C VAL A 120 -24.85 -4.83 3.37
N ALA A 121 -23.56 -4.77 3.68
CA ALA A 121 -23.03 -3.88 4.71
C ALA A 121 -21.53 -3.61 4.49
N GLU A 122 -21.10 -2.45 4.98
CA GLU A 122 -19.70 -2.08 5.16
C GLU A 122 -19.48 -1.83 6.64
N VAL A 123 -18.58 -2.57 7.25
CA VAL A 123 -18.31 -2.50 8.69
C VAL A 123 -16.82 -2.31 8.94
N ALA A 124 -16.47 -1.78 10.09
CA ALA A 124 -15.10 -1.71 10.56
C ALA A 124 -15.07 -1.97 12.07
N PRO A 125 -14.00 -2.58 12.61
CA PRO A 125 -13.86 -2.72 14.05
C PRO A 125 -13.75 -1.34 14.72
N ALA A 126 -14.32 -1.21 15.91
CA ALA A 126 -14.25 0.06 16.65
C ALA A 126 -12.81 0.29 17.14
N VAL A 127 -12.25 1.46 16.82
CA VAL A 127 -10.96 1.91 17.37
C VAL A 127 -11.16 2.29 18.85
N PRO A 128 -10.41 1.70 19.80
CA PRO A 128 -10.47 2.09 21.20
C PRO A 128 -10.15 3.58 21.37
N LYS A 129 -10.90 4.28 22.23
CA LYS A 129 -10.56 5.66 22.62
C LYS A 129 -9.41 5.61 23.62
N MET A 130 -8.35 6.36 23.38
CA MET A 130 -7.27 6.53 24.37
C MET A 130 -7.74 7.53 25.43
N GLU A 131 -7.82 7.11 26.70
CA GLU A 131 -8.36 7.94 27.78
C GLU A 131 -7.36 8.92 28.41
N ASN A 132 -6.09 9.00 27.98
CA ASN A 132 -5.09 9.89 28.61
C ASN A 132 -4.09 10.54 27.63
N ALA A 133 -4.60 11.31 26.66
CA ALA A 133 -3.80 12.01 25.64
C ALA A 133 -3.14 13.33 26.12
N GLU A 134 -2.42 13.28 27.24
CA GLU A 134 -1.60 14.42 27.70
C GLU A 134 -0.14 13.96 27.90
N GLY A 135 0.60 13.86 26.79
CA GLY A 135 2.04 13.60 26.80
C GLY A 135 2.73 14.12 25.51
N PRO A 136 3.97 14.65 25.57
CA PRO A 136 4.68 15.19 24.40
C PRO A 136 5.18 14.12 23.43
N GLU A 137 5.10 12.85 23.81
CA GLU A 137 5.44 11.70 22.97
C GLU A 137 4.14 11.15 22.41
N GLY A 138 3.83 11.51 21.15
CA GLY A 138 2.61 11.10 20.46
C GLY A 138 2.32 9.62 20.63
N GLU A 139 1.15 9.32 21.18
CA GLU A 139 0.77 8.01 21.69
C GLU A 139 0.92 6.91 20.62
N MET A 140 1.70 5.87 20.93
CA MET A 140 1.66 4.63 20.15
C MET A 140 0.31 3.96 20.41
N MET A 141 -0.58 4.02 19.43
CA MET A 141 -1.80 3.22 19.45
C MET A 141 -1.44 1.74 19.63
N GLU A 142 -2.16 1.05 20.52
CA GLU A 142 -1.96 -0.40 20.70
C GLU A 142 -2.16 -1.12 19.35
N PRO A 143 -1.30 -2.12 19.03
CA PRO A 143 -1.41 -2.87 17.79
C PRO A 143 -2.82 -3.41 17.58
N MET A 144 -3.33 -3.38 16.35
CA MET A 144 -4.72 -3.76 16.03
C MET A 144 -5.08 -5.16 16.55
N GLU A 145 -4.11 -6.07 16.56
CA GLU A 145 -4.25 -7.45 17.03
C GLU A 145 -4.66 -7.55 18.51
N THR A 146 -4.45 -6.49 19.31
CA THR A 146 -4.83 -6.45 20.74
C THR A 146 -6.32 -6.22 20.94
N TRP A 147 -7.00 -5.50 20.04
CA TRP A 147 -8.40 -5.12 20.18
C TRP A 147 -9.31 -5.63 19.06
N TYR A 148 -8.80 -5.87 17.84
CA TYR A 148 -9.51 -6.58 16.79
C TYR A 148 -9.39 -8.09 17.02
N THR A 149 -10.29 -8.61 17.86
CA THR A 149 -10.37 -10.03 18.20
C THR A 149 -11.47 -10.74 17.38
N ALA A 150 -11.49 -12.08 17.38
CA ALA A 150 -12.61 -12.83 16.79
C ALA A 150 -13.98 -12.43 17.38
N ARG A 151 -14.03 -12.02 18.65
CA ARG A 151 -15.25 -11.52 19.28
C ARG A 151 -15.64 -10.14 18.72
N ALA A 152 -14.68 -9.22 18.61
CA ALA A 152 -14.93 -7.91 18.02
C ALA A 152 -15.44 -8.04 16.57
N MET A 153 -14.86 -8.97 15.80
CA MET A 153 -15.33 -9.31 14.46
C MET A 153 -16.77 -9.86 14.46
N ASP A 154 -17.08 -10.81 15.35
CA ASP A 154 -18.45 -11.33 15.49
C ASP A 154 -19.46 -10.22 15.84
N ASP A 155 -19.07 -9.30 16.72
CA ASP A 155 -19.93 -8.21 17.18
C ASP A 155 -20.23 -7.22 16.04
N ILE A 156 -19.24 -6.84 15.21
CA ILE A 156 -19.48 -5.99 14.04
C ILE A 156 -20.32 -6.69 12.95
N LEU A 157 -20.10 -7.99 12.74
CA LEU A 157 -20.88 -8.77 11.77
C LEU A 157 -22.33 -8.94 12.21
N LYS A 158 -22.58 -9.16 13.50
CA LYS A 158 -23.94 -9.18 14.07
C LYS A 158 -24.59 -7.80 14.03
N GLY A 159 -23.83 -6.75 14.34
CA GLY A 159 -24.28 -5.36 14.31
C GLY A 159 -24.72 -4.90 12.92
N ALA A 160 -24.13 -5.45 11.85
CA ALA A 160 -24.58 -5.23 10.48
C ALA A 160 -26.04 -5.69 10.25
N ASN A 161 -26.52 -6.66 11.05
CA ASN A 161 -27.88 -7.20 10.99
C ASN A 161 -28.35 -7.52 9.55
N ALA A 162 -27.45 -8.10 8.76
CA ALA A 162 -27.65 -8.39 7.35
C ALA A 162 -27.49 -9.89 7.07
N ASP A 163 -28.25 -10.41 6.12
CA ASP A 163 -28.04 -11.74 5.55
C ASP A 163 -26.96 -11.64 4.46
N TYR A 164 -25.93 -12.49 4.54
CA TYR A 164 -24.77 -12.46 3.65
C TYR A 164 -24.23 -13.85 3.36
N ASP A 165 -23.63 -14.04 2.19
CA ASP A 165 -22.99 -15.28 1.75
C ASP A 165 -21.47 -15.26 1.97
N MET A 166 -20.88 -14.06 1.92
CA MET A 166 -19.44 -13.85 1.92
C MET A 166 -19.02 -12.65 2.77
N VAL A 167 -17.86 -12.78 3.41
CA VAL A 167 -17.12 -11.65 3.99
C VAL A 167 -15.91 -11.34 3.11
N ILE A 168 -15.73 -10.07 2.76
CA ILE A 168 -14.51 -9.57 2.11
C ILE A 168 -13.78 -8.69 3.12
N THR A 169 -12.56 -9.06 3.53
CA THR A 169 -11.79 -8.26 4.50
C THR A 169 -10.65 -7.51 3.83
N CYS A 170 -10.56 -6.20 4.11
CA CYS A 170 -9.46 -5.34 3.71
C CYS A 170 -8.33 -5.26 4.75
N ILE A 171 -8.57 -5.78 5.96
CA ILE A 171 -7.63 -5.73 7.10
C ILE A 171 -7.18 -7.13 7.57
N GLY A 172 -7.54 -8.17 6.84
CA GLY A 172 -7.33 -9.55 7.26
C GLY A 172 -8.35 -10.03 8.31
N LEU A 173 -8.13 -11.24 8.82
CA LEU A 173 -8.96 -11.82 9.88
C LEU A 173 -8.16 -11.85 11.18
N PRO A 174 -8.83 -11.61 12.33
CA PRO A 174 -8.19 -11.76 13.62
C PRO A 174 -7.93 -13.24 13.91
N ALA A 175 -7.06 -13.53 14.88
CA ALA A 175 -6.82 -14.89 15.34
C ALA A 175 -8.14 -15.57 15.75
N GLY A 176 -8.41 -16.76 15.19
CA GLY A 176 -9.66 -17.49 15.39
C GLY A 176 -10.88 -16.94 14.64
N GLY A 177 -10.76 -15.82 13.92
CA GLY A 177 -11.85 -15.20 13.16
C GLY A 177 -12.39 -16.11 12.07
N LEU A 178 -11.52 -16.81 11.35
CA LEU A 178 -11.94 -17.73 10.28
C LEU A 178 -12.89 -18.83 10.79
N ALA A 179 -12.66 -19.36 11.99
CA ALA A 179 -13.52 -20.38 12.58
C ALA A 179 -14.95 -19.88 12.87
N ARG A 180 -15.12 -18.56 13.08
CA ARG A 180 -16.43 -17.93 13.28
C ARG A 180 -17.23 -17.80 11.98
N LEU A 181 -16.56 -17.82 10.83
CA LEU A 181 -17.17 -17.71 9.50
C LEU A 181 -17.54 -19.07 8.90
N LYS A 182 -17.71 -20.12 9.73
CA LYS A 182 -18.06 -21.46 9.27
C LYS A 182 -19.36 -21.42 8.45
N GLY A 183 -19.30 -21.95 7.23
CA GLY A 183 -20.44 -21.96 6.29
C GLY A 183 -20.60 -20.68 5.47
N LYS A 184 -19.77 -19.66 5.70
CA LYS A 184 -19.65 -18.46 4.84
C LYS A 184 -18.39 -18.55 3.99
N LYS A 185 -18.40 -17.88 2.84
CA LYS A 185 -17.22 -17.69 2.01
C LYS A 185 -16.41 -16.49 2.52
N VAL A 186 -15.11 -16.51 2.27
CA VAL A 186 -14.21 -15.41 2.66
C VAL A 186 -13.36 -15.00 1.46
N ALA A 187 -13.18 -13.69 1.29
CA ALA A 187 -12.16 -13.14 0.42
C ALA A 187 -11.26 -12.16 1.18
N ILE A 188 -9.97 -12.13 0.84
CA ILE A 188 -8.96 -11.30 1.52
C ILE A 188 -8.36 -10.31 0.51
N ALA A 189 -8.59 -9.02 0.73
CA ALA A 189 -8.24 -7.94 -0.20
C ALA A 189 -6.79 -7.44 -0.09
N GLY A 190 -6.00 -8.06 0.78
CA GLY A 190 -4.59 -7.78 0.97
C GLY A 190 -4.11 -8.34 2.31
N GLY A 191 -2.84 -8.73 2.39
CA GLY A 191 -2.22 -9.22 3.61
C GLY A 191 -1.53 -10.57 3.40
N SER A 192 -1.16 -11.20 4.51
CA SER A 192 -0.49 -12.50 4.47
C SER A 192 -1.47 -13.66 4.35
N VAL A 193 -1.07 -14.70 3.63
CA VAL A 193 -1.80 -15.97 3.45
C VAL A 193 -1.18 -17.16 4.19
N TYR A 194 -0.19 -16.93 5.07
CA TYR A 194 0.61 -17.98 5.73
C TYR A 194 -0.24 -19.11 6.32
N GLU A 195 -1.30 -18.77 7.05
CA GLU A 195 -2.12 -19.74 7.79
C GLU A 195 -3.37 -20.18 7.00
N TYR A 196 -3.54 -19.71 5.77
CA TYR A 196 -4.78 -19.87 5.00
C TYR A 196 -4.74 -20.95 3.93
N GLY A 197 -3.59 -21.57 3.65
CA GLY A 197 -3.46 -22.64 2.65
C GLY A 197 -4.56 -23.71 2.74
N PRO A 198 -4.77 -24.37 3.89
CA PRO A 198 -5.84 -25.36 4.05
C PRO A 198 -7.26 -24.79 3.82
N ALA A 199 -7.50 -23.54 4.23
CA ALA A 199 -8.81 -22.89 4.09
C ALA A 199 -9.10 -22.46 2.64
N ILE A 200 -8.05 -22.08 1.90
CA ILE A 200 -8.11 -21.83 0.45
C ILE A 200 -8.36 -23.14 -0.28
N GLN A 201 -7.61 -24.21 0.04
CA GLN A 201 -7.81 -25.53 -0.56
C GLN A 201 -9.23 -26.07 -0.30
N GLY A 202 -9.74 -25.86 0.92
CA GLY A 202 -11.10 -26.22 1.33
C GLY A 202 -12.21 -25.29 0.80
N LYS A 203 -11.88 -24.28 -0.02
CA LYS A 203 -12.80 -23.31 -0.62
C LYS A 203 -13.59 -22.46 0.39
N MET A 204 -13.16 -22.41 1.65
CA MET A 204 -13.70 -21.47 2.63
C MET A 204 -13.21 -20.05 2.32
N ILE A 205 -11.91 -19.92 2.02
CA ILE A 205 -11.36 -18.71 1.40
C ILE A 205 -11.39 -18.93 -0.11
N VAL A 206 -12.21 -18.17 -0.81
CA VAL A 206 -12.40 -18.33 -2.26
C VAL A 206 -11.39 -17.55 -3.09
N ALA A 207 -10.82 -16.49 -2.52
CA ALA A 207 -9.78 -15.69 -3.15
C ALA A 207 -9.02 -14.88 -2.09
N ALA A 208 -7.72 -14.78 -2.24
CA ALA A 208 -6.88 -13.93 -1.41
C ALA A 208 -5.84 -13.21 -2.27
N VAL A 209 -5.72 -11.90 -2.09
CA VAL A 209 -4.62 -11.12 -2.67
C VAL A 209 -3.49 -11.05 -1.66
N THR A 210 -2.28 -11.39 -2.10
CA THR A 210 -1.05 -11.31 -1.31
C THR A 210 0.04 -10.60 -2.12
N TYR A 211 1.09 -10.15 -1.42
CA TYR A 211 2.30 -9.66 -2.09
C TYR A 211 2.94 -10.78 -2.92
N LYS A 212 3.54 -10.39 -4.03
CA LYS A 212 4.40 -11.25 -4.85
C LYS A 212 5.82 -11.25 -4.25
N PRO A 213 6.41 -12.40 -3.89
CA PRO A 213 7.74 -12.45 -3.24
C PRO A 213 8.87 -11.83 -4.05
N ASP A 214 8.81 -11.95 -5.37
CA ASP A 214 9.72 -11.35 -6.35
C ASP A 214 9.17 -10.04 -6.93
N ALA A 215 8.36 -9.31 -6.17
CA ALA A 215 7.80 -8.02 -6.59
C ALA A 215 8.90 -6.97 -6.86
N GLU A 216 8.70 -6.18 -7.91
CA GLU A 216 9.57 -5.06 -8.25
C GLU A 216 9.01 -3.73 -7.72
N TYR A 217 9.72 -3.13 -6.78
CA TYR A 217 9.44 -1.78 -6.28
C TYR A 217 10.42 -0.80 -6.91
N ASP A 218 9.94 -0.07 -7.92
CA ASP A 218 10.70 0.97 -8.61
C ASP A 218 9.92 2.30 -8.66
N ASP A 219 10.60 3.35 -9.11
CA ASP A 219 10.03 4.70 -9.28
C ASP A 219 9.31 4.89 -10.62
N LYS A 220 9.13 3.82 -11.41
CA LYS A 220 8.49 3.93 -12.72
C LYS A 220 6.98 4.16 -12.55
N PRO A 221 6.32 4.78 -13.54
CA PRO A 221 4.87 4.88 -13.56
C PRO A 221 4.20 3.51 -13.43
N VAL A 222 2.98 3.50 -12.90
CA VAL A 222 2.16 2.28 -12.88
C VAL A 222 1.85 1.89 -14.33
N PRO A 223 2.01 0.60 -14.71
CA PRO A 223 1.64 0.14 -16.04
C PRO A 223 0.17 0.47 -16.36
N SER A 224 -0.11 0.95 -17.58
CA SER A 224 -1.48 1.27 -17.99
C SER A 224 -2.35 0.02 -18.15
N ASN A 225 -1.73 -1.14 -18.40
CA ASN A 225 -2.43 -2.42 -18.37
C ASN A 225 -2.59 -2.86 -16.91
N MET A 226 -3.84 -3.01 -16.47
CA MET A 226 -4.16 -3.38 -15.09
C MET A 226 -3.60 -4.75 -14.68
N GLU A 227 -3.60 -5.73 -15.59
CA GLU A 227 -3.07 -7.07 -15.33
C GLU A 227 -1.56 -7.04 -15.13
N GLU A 228 -0.86 -6.29 -15.98
CA GLU A 228 0.58 -6.07 -15.86
C GLU A 228 0.93 -5.35 -14.55
N ALA A 229 0.18 -4.31 -14.20
CA ALA A 229 0.34 -3.59 -12.95
C ALA A 229 0.08 -4.49 -11.73
N PHE A 230 -0.97 -5.31 -11.75
CA PHE A 230 -1.27 -6.27 -10.69
C PHE A 230 -0.11 -7.28 -10.53
N ASN A 231 0.28 -7.94 -11.61
CA ASN A 231 1.30 -9.00 -11.61
C ASN A 231 2.72 -8.51 -11.31
N LYS A 232 2.94 -7.19 -11.32
CA LYS A 232 4.19 -6.56 -10.88
C LYS A 232 4.40 -6.68 -9.36
N ARG A 233 3.32 -6.61 -8.56
CA ARG A 233 3.41 -6.54 -7.09
C ARG A 233 2.63 -7.58 -6.32
N TYR A 234 1.61 -8.17 -6.94
CA TYR A 234 0.62 -8.98 -6.25
C TYR A 234 0.41 -10.34 -6.91
N LEU A 235 -0.17 -11.25 -6.12
CA LEU A 235 -0.67 -12.54 -6.55
C LEU A 235 -2.11 -12.65 -6.10
N LEU A 236 -2.97 -13.18 -6.97
CA LEU A 236 -4.30 -13.64 -6.62
C LEU A 236 -4.22 -15.14 -6.37
N VAL A 237 -4.39 -15.57 -5.12
CA VAL A 237 -4.38 -16.96 -4.71
C VAL A 237 -5.81 -17.45 -4.58
N THR A 238 -6.13 -18.55 -5.26
CA THR A 238 -7.45 -19.16 -5.32
C THR A 238 -7.31 -20.67 -5.11
N PRO A 239 -8.42 -21.40 -4.85
CA PRO A 239 -8.38 -22.85 -4.76
C PRO A 239 -7.80 -23.52 -6.01
N GLU A 240 -7.99 -22.91 -7.19
CA GLU A 240 -7.56 -23.44 -8.48
C GLU A 240 -6.05 -23.35 -8.71
N ASN A 241 -5.40 -22.28 -8.22
CA ASN A 241 -3.97 -22.04 -8.45
C ASN A 241 -3.08 -22.26 -7.22
N LEU A 242 -3.67 -22.60 -6.07
CA LEU A 242 -2.94 -22.75 -4.80
C LEU A 242 -1.72 -23.68 -4.93
N ALA A 243 -1.85 -24.82 -5.61
CA ALA A 243 -0.76 -25.79 -5.75
C ALA A 243 0.42 -25.22 -6.56
N GLU A 244 0.13 -24.46 -7.63
CA GLU A 244 1.14 -23.79 -8.44
C GLU A 244 1.84 -22.70 -7.64
N VAL A 245 1.06 -21.83 -6.96
CA VAL A 245 1.58 -20.75 -6.13
C VAL A 245 2.44 -21.31 -4.99
N ALA A 246 2.00 -22.37 -4.30
CA ALA A 246 2.75 -23.00 -3.22
C ALA A 246 4.04 -23.69 -3.70
N THR A 247 4.08 -24.17 -4.94
CA THR A 247 5.30 -24.74 -5.54
C THR A 247 6.30 -23.64 -5.86
N LYS A 248 5.84 -22.52 -6.44
CA LYS A 248 6.70 -21.42 -6.87
C LYS A 248 7.15 -20.52 -5.71
N TYR A 249 6.28 -20.31 -4.74
CA TYR A 249 6.41 -19.35 -3.64
C TYR A 249 6.07 -20.00 -2.29
N GLY A 250 6.70 -21.14 -1.98
CA GLY A 250 6.36 -21.96 -0.81
C GLY A 250 6.52 -21.24 0.54
N GLU A 251 7.33 -20.19 0.60
CA GLU A 251 7.47 -19.31 1.76
C GLU A 251 6.21 -18.51 2.10
N LEU A 252 5.28 -18.33 1.15
CA LEU A 252 3.99 -17.67 1.40
C LEU A 252 3.06 -18.49 2.29
N PHE A 253 3.34 -19.76 2.52
CA PHE A 253 2.50 -20.68 3.32
C PHE A 253 3.24 -21.28 4.51
N LYS A 254 4.43 -20.75 4.85
CA LYS A 254 5.18 -21.14 6.04
C LYS A 254 4.99 -20.08 7.12
N LYS A 255 4.73 -20.53 8.34
CA LYS A 255 4.72 -19.65 9.51
C LYS A 255 6.12 -19.07 9.69
N ARG A 256 6.22 -17.73 9.71
CA ARG A 256 7.46 -17.02 10.05
C ARG A 256 7.69 -17.06 11.55
#